data_AF-A0A1A8PLD1-F1
#
_entry.id   AF-A0A1A8PLD1-F1
#
_cell.length_a   1.000
_cell.length_b   1.000
_cell.length_c   1.000
_cell.angle_alpha   90.00
_cell.angle_beta   90.00
_cell.angle_gamma   90.00
#
_symmetry.space_group_name_H-M   'P 1'
#
loop_
_entity.id
_entity.type
_entity.pdbx_description
1 polymer ?
#
loop_
_entity_poly.entity_id
_entity_poly.type
_entity_poly.pdbx_seq_one_letter_code
_entity_poly.pdbx_strand_id
1 'polypeptide(L)'
;LMAVQQCDLVLVHIYPQGEDTLVSDRPKKEISPLLTSEVHSVRAGRHLASKLNILVQQHFDLASTTITNIPMKEEQHANTSANYDVELLHHRDAHLEFFKSGDLHMAGTSTRENGLKETITLKWCTPRTNSIELHYCTGAYRISPTDVNSRPSSCLTNFLLNGRSVLLEQPRKSGSKVISHMLSSHGGEIFLHVLNSNRSTLEDPPSISEGCGGRVTDYRITDFGEFMRENRLTPVSEASHNPSGKLPIERAKAQLERHTRYWPMIISQTTIFNMQAVVPLANLIVKETLTEEDVLTCQKTIYNLVDMERKNDPLPISTVGSRGKGPKRDEQYRIMWNELETLVKTHAAATDRHQRVLDCIIACRSKPPEEEERKKRGRKREDREDRMEKNGSKETEDKSWQESEKLKGLLEKDNPETEVIKDSPDSPEPLNKKPRLITEEAPPPERAKGPVTLLSMWTSRITAANSRKHQEFFGRASSVNSKFELYQHLKDESGMDIHENGKTSR
;
A
#
# COMPACT_ATOMS: atom_id res chain seq x y z
N LEU A 1 -24.37 21.75 34.63
CA LEU A 1 -25.06 22.22 33.42
C LEU A 1 -24.09 23.04 32.59
N MET A 2 -24.17 22.97 31.26
CA MET A 2 -23.38 23.84 30.37
C MET A 2 -24.20 25.07 29.99
N ALA A 3 -23.58 26.23 29.96
CA ALA A 3 -24.22 27.47 29.50
C ALA A 3 -24.37 27.47 27.97
N VAL A 4 -25.45 28.06 27.46
CA VAL A 4 -25.65 28.25 26.01
C VAL A 4 -24.76 29.39 25.55
N GLN A 5 -23.74 29.05 24.75
CA GLN A 5 -22.77 30.02 24.21
C GLN A 5 -23.28 30.74 22.96
N GLN A 6 -24.19 30.11 22.21
CA GLN A 6 -24.84 30.68 21.04
C GLN A 6 -26.17 29.96 20.78
N CYS A 7 -27.20 30.71 20.40
CA CYS A 7 -28.53 30.20 20.07
C CYS A 7 -29.07 30.92 18.84
N ASP A 8 -29.46 30.14 17.84
CA ASP A 8 -30.22 30.64 16.69
C ASP A 8 -31.67 30.16 16.81
N LEU A 9 -32.59 31.09 17.03
CA LEU A 9 -34.02 30.85 17.16
C LEU A 9 -34.75 31.09 15.84
N VAL A 10 -35.19 30.00 15.20
CA VAL A 10 -35.97 30.04 13.96
C VAL A 10 -37.45 29.86 14.29
N LEU A 11 -38.25 30.91 14.14
CA LEU A 11 -39.70 30.87 14.33
C LEU A 11 -40.40 30.65 12.99
N VAL A 12 -41.19 29.58 12.88
CA VAL A 12 -41.98 29.28 11.68
C VAL A 12 -43.46 29.45 12.00
N HIS A 13 -44.05 30.55 11.54
CA HIS A 13 -45.49 30.75 11.59
C HIS A 13 -46.16 30.01 10.44
N ILE A 14 -47.11 29.14 10.76
CA ILE A 14 -47.81 28.29 9.79
C ILE A 14 -49.27 28.72 9.72
N TYR A 15 -49.78 28.92 8.51
CA TYR A 15 -51.18 29.34 8.29
C TYR A 15 -51.89 28.52 7.20
N PRO A 16 -53.23 28.39 7.26
CA PRO A 16 -54.01 27.62 6.27
C PRO A 16 -53.87 28.14 4.84
N GLN A 17 -54.14 27.26 3.87
CA GLN A 17 -54.15 27.65 2.46
C GLN A 17 -55.41 28.48 2.14
N GLY A 18 -55.23 29.62 1.48
CA GLY A 18 -56.33 30.52 1.10
C GLY A 18 -56.59 31.64 2.10
N GLU A 19 -55.93 31.64 3.26
CA GLU A 19 -55.97 32.74 4.22
C GLU A 19 -54.79 33.70 4.03
N ASP A 20 -54.99 34.95 4.42
CA ASP A 20 -53.92 35.94 4.54
C ASP A 20 -53.16 35.75 5.84
N THR A 21 -51.86 36.04 5.80
CA THR A 21 -51.00 35.85 6.98
C THR A 21 -51.10 37.04 7.94
N LEU A 22 -51.16 36.73 9.25
CA LEU A 22 -51.10 37.72 10.33
C LEU A 22 -49.67 38.04 10.78
N VAL A 23 -48.69 37.27 10.31
CA VAL A 23 -47.28 37.41 10.69
C VAL A 23 -46.44 37.60 9.43
N SER A 24 -45.65 38.66 9.37
CA SER A 24 -44.72 38.91 8.27
C SER A 24 -43.39 38.19 8.47
N ASP A 25 -42.73 37.80 7.38
CA ASP A 25 -41.34 37.34 7.42
C ASP A 25 -40.42 38.37 8.07
N ARG A 26 -39.42 37.91 8.83
CA ARG A 26 -38.36 38.75 9.40
C ARG A 26 -37.00 38.06 9.20
N PRO A 27 -36.03 38.73 8.57
CA PRO A 27 -34.70 38.17 8.39
C PRO A 27 -33.99 38.02 9.73
N LYS A 28 -32.92 37.21 9.73
CA LYS A 28 -32.05 36.98 10.88
C LYS A 28 -31.61 38.30 11.52
N LYS A 29 -31.94 38.46 12.80
CA LYS A 29 -31.65 39.64 13.61
C LYS A 29 -31.04 39.23 14.95
N GLU A 30 -29.96 39.89 15.33
CA GLU A 30 -29.38 39.74 16.67
C GLU A 30 -30.33 40.35 17.72
N ILE A 31 -30.76 39.51 18.67
CA ILE A 31 -31.63 39.91 19.79
C ILE A 31 -30.77 40.16 21.04
N SER A 32 -29.71 39.38 21.22
CA SER A 32 -28.69 39.54 22.26
C SER A 32 -27.37 38.92 21.78
N PRO A 33 -26.23 39.13 22.49
CA PRO A 33 -24.94 38.53 22.13
C PRO A 33 -24.95 37.00 22.01
N LEU A 34 -25.93 36.33 22.63
CA LEU A 34 -26.07 34.87 22.62
C LEU A 34 -27.25 34.39 21.77
N LEU A 35 -28.11 35.29 21.28
CA LEU A 35 -29.37 34.94 20.63
C LEU A 35 -29.56 35.72 19.33
N THR A 36 -29.64 34.98 18.23
CA THR A 36 -30.15 35.49 16.96
C THR A 36 -31.54 34.92 16.71
N SER A 37 -32.44 35.68 16.07
CA SER A 37 -33.77 35.19 15.72
C SER A 37 -34.18 35.56 14.31
N GLU A 38 -34.91 34.68 13.65
CA GLU A 38 -35.59 34.92 12.38
C GLU A 38 -37.03 34.39 12.41
N VAL A 39 -37.89 34.96 11.59
CA VAL A 39 -39.30 34.58 11.48
C VAL A 39 -39.64 34.27 10.04
N HIS A 40 -40.23 33.11 9.80
CA HIS A 40 -40.74 32.70 8.49
C HIS A 40 -42.24 32.48 8.55
N SER A 41 -42.97 33.08 7.63
CA SER A 41 -44.42 32.96 7.51
C SER A 41 -44.75 32.08 6.30
N VAL A 42 -45.28 30.88 6.56
CA VAL A 42 -45.38 29.83 5.53
C VAL A 42 -46.75 29.19 5.53
N ARG A 43 -47.32 29.00 4.33
CA ARG A 43 -48.55 28.21 4.17
C ARG A 43 -48.32 26.76 4.63
N ALA A 44 -49.35 26.14 5.19
CA ALA A 44 -49.33 24.73 5.53
C ALA A 44 -49.15 23.81 4.30
N GLY A 45 -48.88 22.52 4.54
CA GLY A 45 -48.71 21.51 3.50
C GLY A 45 -47.38 21.63 2.75
N ARG A 46 -47.41 21.58 1.41
CA ARG A 46 -46.21 21.54 0.56
C ARG A 46 -45.25 22.72 0.76
N HIS A 47 -45.78 23.89 1.12
CA HIS A 47 -44.98 25.10 1.31
C HIS A 47 -44.14 25.01 2.59
N LEU A 48 -44.71 24.49 3.68
CA LEU A 48 -43.97 24.20 4.91
C LEU A 48 -42.86 23.17 4.67
N ALA A 49 -43.16 22.07 3.98
CA ALA A 49 -42.16 21.05 3.66
C ALA A 49 -41.00 21.62 2.84
N SER A 50 -41.30 22.45 1.83
CA SER A 50 -40.28 23.15 1.03
C SER A 50 -39.44 24.10 1.88
N LYS A 51 -40.05 24.85 2.81
CA LYS A 51 -39.31 25.75 3.70
C LYS A 51 -38.38 24.99 4.64
N LEU A 52 -38.87 23.92 5.27
CA LEU A 52 -38.05 23.08 6.14
C LEU A 52 -36.90 22.41 5.37
N ASN A 53 -37.11 22.04 4.10
CA ASN A 53 -36.07 21.52 3.24
C ASN A 53 -34.97 22.56 2.92
N ILE A 54 -35.31 23.85 2.84
CA ILE A 54 -34.32 24.93 2.70
C ILE A 54 -33.58 25.15 4.02
N LEU A 55 -34.31 25.20 5.14
CA LEU A 55 -33.72 25.41 6.47
C LEU A 55 -32.73 24.31 6.84
N VAL A 56 -33.04 23.03 6.56
CA VAL A 56 -32.08 21.94 6.82
C VAL A 56 -30.82 22.07 5.97
N GLN A 57 -30.91 22.54 4.73
CA GLN A 57 -29.74 22.78 3.90
C GLN A 57 -28.87 23.91 4.49
N GLN A 58 -29.49 24.98 4.99
CA GLN A 58 -28.77 26.09 5.62
C GLN A 58 -28.13 25.70 6.96
N HIS A 59 -28.84 24.93 7.79
CA HIS A 59 -28.37 24.54 9.12
C HIS A 59 -27.20 23.54 9.10
N PHE A 60 -27.14 22.69 8.07
CA PHE A 60 -26.14 21.63 7.95
C PHE A 60 -25.20 21.81 6.76
N ASP A 61 -25.21 22.99 6.15
CA ASP A 61 -24.36 23.36 5.01
C ASP A 61 -24.44 22.34 3.85
N LEU A 62 -25.67 21.94 3.53
CA LEU A 62 -25.95 20.94 2.51
C LEU A 62 -26.14 21.59 1.14
N ALA A 63 -25.72 20.88 0.10
CA ALA A 63 -26.05 21.17 -1.29
C ALA A 63 -27.03 20.12 -1.84
N SER A 64 -27.65 20.48 -2.96
CA SER A 64 -28.53 19.60 -3.72
C SER A 64 -27.89 19.16 -5.03
N THR A 65 -28.07 17.88 -5.37
CA THR A 65 -27.71 17.31 -6.68
C THR A 65 -28.92 16.60 -7.27
N THR A 66 -29.31 17.01 -8.47
CA THR A 66 -30.33 16.33 -9.27
C THR A 66 -29.67 15.40 -10.28
N ILE A 67 -29.93 14.10 -10.15
CA ILE A 67 -29.45 13.07 -11.08
C ILE A 67 -30.52 12.85 -12.14
N THR A 68 -30.16 13.03 -13.40
CA THR A 68 -31.08 12.90 -14.53
C THR A 68 -30.75 11.68 -15.40
N ASN A 69 -31.65 11.39 -16.35
CA ASN A 69 -31.49 10.32 -17.33
C ASN A 69 -31.35 8.93 -16.68
N ILE A 70 -31.98 8.72 -15.53
CA ILE A 70 -31.98 7.42 -14.85
C ILE A 70 -32.83 6.45 -15.69
N PRO A 71 -32.24 5.38 -16.25
CA PRO A 71 -32.99 4.44 -17.07
C PRO A 71 -33.86 3.57 -16.18
N MET A 72 -35.18 3.65 -16.34
CA MET A 72 -36.12 2.81 -15.61
C MET A 72 -36.97 1.97 -16.58
N LYS A 73 -37.23 0.72 -16.20
CA LYS A 73 -38.17 -0.14 -16.92
C LYS A 73 -39.59 0.11 -16.38
N GLU A 74 -40.52 0.50 -17.25
CA GLU A 74 -41.92 0.64 -16.88
C GLU A 74 -42.59 -0.75 -16.82
N GLU A 75 -43.25 -1.06 -15.71
CA GLU A 75 -43.88 -2.38 -15.51
C GLU A 75 -45.12 -2.60 -16.37
N GLN A 76 -45.82 -1.52 -16.74
CA GLN A 76 -47.04 -1.63 -17.54
C GLN A 76 -46.79 -1.50 -19.05
N HIS A 77 -45.69 -0.88 -19.49
CA HIS A 77 -45.42 -0.63 -20.91
C HIS A 77 -43.94 -0.93 -21.21
N ALA A 78 -43.59 -2.21 -21.38
CA ALA A 78 -42.21 -2.67 -21.58
C ALA A 78 -41.50 -2.10 -22.84
N ASN A 79 -42.21 -1.36 -23.68
CA ASN A 79 -41.70 -0.73 -24.90
C ASN A 79 -41.46 0.80 -24.75
N THR A 80 -41.76 1.40 -23.60
CA THR A 80 -41.48 2.82 -23.31
C THR A 80 -40.53 2.94 -22.11
N SER A 81 -39.44 3.68 -22.27
CA SER A 81 -38.57 4.06 -21.17
C SER A 81 -38.78 5.53 -20.87
N ALA A 82 -39.10 5.85 -19.62
CA ALA A 82 -39.16 7.22 -19.13
C ALA A 82 -37.86 7.53 -18.37
N ASN A 83 -37.34 8.74 -18.59
CA ASN A 83 -36.22 9.26 -17.83
C ASN A 83 -36.75 9.96 -16.59
N TYR A 84 -36.24 9.56 -15.43
CA TYR A 84 -36.60 10.17 -14.16
C TYR A 84 -35.42 10.93 -13.57
N ASP A 85 -35.76 11.94 -12.79
CA ASP A 85 -34.81 12.74 -12.03
C ASP A 85 -34.93 12.41 -10.54
N VAL A 86 -33.80 12.27 -9.86
CA VAL A 86 -33.74 12.06 -8.40
C VAL A 86 -32.87 13.13 -7.78
N GLU A 87 -33.43 13.83 -6.79
CA GLU A 87 -32.70 14.87 -6.06
C GLU A 87 -32.15 14.31 -4.74
N LEU A 88 -30.87 14.57 -4.50
CA LEU A 88 -30.11 14.13 -3.34
C LEU A 88 -29.55 15.33 -2.59
N LEU A 89 -29.65 15.31 -1.26
CA LEU A 89 -28.93 16.22 -0.37
C LEU A 89 -27.65 15.57 0.13
N HIS A 90 -26.60 16.37 0.27
CA HIS A 90 -25.32 15.97 0.83
C HIS A 90 -24.56 17.21 1.31
N HIS A 91 -23.46 17.04 2.05
CA HIS A 91 -22.61 18.18 2.43
C HIS A 91 -22.13 18.95 1.19
N ARG A 92 -22.10 20.29 1.26
CA ARG A 92 -21.71 21.13 0.10
C ARG A 92 -20.32 20.85 -0.43
N ASP A 93 -19.46 20.26 0.40
CA ASP A 93 -18.07 20.04 0.05
C ASP A 93 -17.87 19.10 -1.15
N ALA A 94 -18.89 18.30 -1.48
CA ALA A 94 -18.92 17.52 -2.71
C ALA A 94 -18.76 18.39 -3.97
N HIS A 95 -19.17 19.66 -3.90
CA HIS A 95 -19.18 20.58 -5.04
C HIS A 95 -18.10 21.67 -4.97
N LEU A 96 -17.15 21.61 -4.03
CA LEU A 96 -16.11 22.65 -3.88
C LEU A 96 -15.33 22.91 -5.17
N GLU A 97 -15.04 21.87 -5.94
CA GLU A 97 -14.32 22.01 -7.22
C GLU A 97 -15.14 22.79 -8.26
N PHE A 98 -16.48 22.66 -8.24
CA PHE A 98 -17.37 23.47 -9.09
C PHE A 98 -17.41 24.94 -8.66
N PHE A 99 -17.46 25.19 -7.35
CA PHE A 99 -17.45 26.56 -6.80
C PHE A 99 -16.14 27.29 -7.11
N LYS A 100 -14.99 26.62 -6.94
CA LYS A 100 -13.67 27.20 -7.18
C LYS A 100 -13.39 27.50 -8.65
N SER A 101 -13.91 26.68 -9.55
CA SER A 101 -13.68 26.81 -10.99
C SER A 101 -14.59 27.87 -11.64
N GLY A 102 -15.55 28.46 -10.90
CA GLY A 102 -16.56 29.35 -11.46
C GLY A 102 -17.55 28.64 -12.40
N ASP A 103 -17.54 27.30 -12.41
CA ASP A 103 -18.23 26.44 -13.38
C ASP A 103 -19.69 26.16 -13.01
N LEU A 104 -20.28 26.93 -12.08
CA LEU A 104 -21.70 26.77 -11.73
C LEU A 104 -22.63 26.94 -12.94
N HIS A 105 -22.29 27.87 -13.85
CA HIS A 105 -23.04 28.02 -15.10
C HIS A 105 -22.90 26.82 -16.05
N MET A 106 -21.87 25.98 -15.88
CA MET A 106 -21.57 24.82 -16.71
C MET A 106 -22.12 23.52 -16.14
N ALA A 107 -22.35 23.41 -14.82
CA ALA A 107 -22.96 22.23 -14.20
C ALA A 107 -24.50 22.18 -14.32
N GLY A 108 -25.10 23.05 -15.14
CA GLY A 108 -26.54 23.08 -15.38
C GLY A 108 -27.33 23.32 -14.10
N THR A 109 -27.17 24.49 -13.48
CA THR A 109 -28.07 24.93 -12.40
C THR A 109 -29.50 24.99 -12.94
N SER A 110 -30.36 24.07 -12.51
CA SER A 110 -31.78 24.11 -12.86
C SER A 110 -32.55 24.86 -11.78
N THR A 111 -32.88 26.13 -12.04
CA THR A 111 -33.85 26.85 -11.22
C THR A 111 -35.25 26.37 -11.57
N ARG A 112 -35.77 25.35 -10.86
CA ARG A 112 -37.23 25.07 -10.89
C ARG A 112 -37.95 26.05 -9.98
N GLU A 113 -39.19 26.36 -10.37
CA GLU A 113 -40.06 27.45 -9.91
C GLU A 113 -39.82 27.94 -8.46
N ASN A 114 -39.66 29.27 -8.33
CA ASN A 114 -39.46 30.08 -7.11
C ASN A 114 -38.02 30.45 -6.70
N GLY A 115 -37.02 30.36 -7.59
CA GLY A 115 -35.77 31.15 -7.50
C GLY A 115 -34.92 31.00 -6.22
N LEU A 116 -35.22 30.03 -5.35
CA LEU A 116 -34.65 29.89 -4.00
C LEU A 116 -33.85 28.60 -3.79
N LYS A 117 -33.91 27.64 -4.73
CA LYS A 117 -33.21 26.35 -4.62
C LYS A 117 -32.28 26.14 -5.79
N GLU A 118 -30.98 26.22 -5.53
CA GLU A 118 -29.92 25.90 -6.48
C GLU A 118 -29.59 24.40 -6.36
N THR A 119 -29.65 23.67 -7.47
CA THR A 119 -29.29 22.25 -7.55
C THR A 119 -28.33 22.02 -8.70
N ILE A 120 -27.33 21.19 -8.46
CA ILE A 120 -26.37 20.76 -9.48
C ILE A 120 -26.96 19.59 -10.26
N THR A 121 -26.99 19.71 -11.59
CA THR A 121 -27.56 18.65 -12.44
C THR A 121 -26.46 17.74 -12.94
N LEU A 122 -26.54 16.44 -12.63
CA LEU A 122 -25.61 15.42 -13.13
C LEU A 122 -26.35 14.33 -13.89
N LYS A 123 -25.80 13.87 -15.01
CA LYS A 123 -26.42 12.83 -15.86
C LYS A 123 -25.92 11.45 -15.47
N TRP A 124 -26.84 10.51 -15.31
CA TRP A 124 -26.51 9.10 -15.18
C TRP A 124 -25.67 8.61 -16.38
N CYS A 125 -24.54 7.98 -16.09
CA CYS A 125 -23.77 7.23 -17.08
C CYS A 125 -23.88 5.73 -16.83
N THR A 126 -24.38 5.01 -17.84
CA THR A 126 -24.47 3.54 -17.80
C THR A 126 -23.08 2.94 -17.60
N PRO A 127 -22.87 2.14 -16.54
CA PRO A 127 -21.59 1.47 -16.31
C PRO A 127 -21.22 0.60 -17.52
N ARG A 128 -20.02 0.77 -18.07
CA ARG A 128 -19.48 -0.16 -19.09
C ARG A 128 -19.12 -1.49 -18.43
N THR A 129 -19.14 -2.57 -19.19
CA THR A 129 -18.81 -3.93 -18.71
C THR A 129 -17.36 -4.05 -18.18
N ASN A 130 -16.47 -3.15 -18.58
CA ASN A 130 -15.10 -3.01 -18.07
C ASN A 130 -14.91 -1.62 -17.41
N SER A 131 -15.60 -1.37 -16.29
CA SER A 131 -15.36 -0.15 -15.50
C SER A 131 -14.04 -0.23 -14.75
N ILE A 132 -13.38 0.91 -14.53
CA ILE A 132 -12.20 1.01 -13.68
C ILE A 132 -12.59 0.58 -12.26
N GLU A 133 -11.88 -0.40 -11.68
CA GLU A 133 -12.20 -0.92 -10.35
C GLU A 133 -11.81 0.04 -9.22
N LEU A 134 -10.75 0.83 -9.43
CA LEU A 134 -10.24 1.80 -8.46
C LEU A 134 -10.22 3.22 -9.05
N HIS A 135 -11.17 4.04 -8.62
CA HIS A 135 -11.24 5.45 -9.00
C HIS A 135 -10.45 6.33 -8.03
N TYR A 136 -9.70 7.30 -8.55
CA TYR A 136 -9.11 8.36 -7.73
C TYR A 136 -10.20 9.30 -7.23
N CYS A 137 -10.45 9.26 -5.92
CA CYS A 137 -11.51 9.98 -5.24
C CYS A 137 -10.89 11.03 -4.30
N THR A 138 -11.31 12.28 -4.42
CA THR A 138 -10.83 13.40 -3.58
C THR A 138 -11.72 13.64 -2.36
N GLY A 139 -12.92 13.05 -2.32
CA GLY A 139 -13.82 13.10 -1.17
C GLY A 139 -15.06 12.23 -1.37
N ALA A 140 -15.62 11.70 -0.28
CA ALA A 140 -16.83 10.88 -0.31
C ALA A 140 -17.83 11.35 0.76
N TYR A 141 -19.04 11.69 0.33
CA TYR A 141 -20.05 12.33 1.18
C TYR A 141 -21.33 11.50 1.21
N ARG A 142 -21.89 11.28 2.41
CA ARG A 142 -23.17 10.60 2.55
C ARG A 142 -24.27 11.41 1.86
N ILE A 143 -25.22 10.69 1.25
CA ILE A 143 -26.38 11.29 0.57
C ILE A 143 -27.67 11.00 1.32
N SER A 144 -28.68 11.84 1.09
CA SER A 144 -30.06 11.63 1.51
C SER A 144 -31.01 12.03 0.37
N PRO A 145 -31.80 11.11 -0.21
CA PRO A 145 -32.80 11.46 -1.22
C PRO A 145 -33.87 12.39 -0.64
N THR A 146 -34.24 13.45 -1.36
CA THR A 146 -35.27 14.40 -0.88
C THR A 146 -36.66 13.79 -0.84
N ASP A 147 -36.98 12.90 -1.78
CA ASP A 147 -38.18 12.07 -1.78
C ASP A 147 -37.79 10.59 -1.80
N VAL A 148 -37.55 10.06 -0.60
CA VAL A 148 -37.06 8.68 -0.39
C VAL A 148 -38.03 7.61 -0.86
N ASN A 149 -39.34 7.87 -0.80
CA ASN A 149 -40.38 6.89 -1.10
C ASN A 149 -40.87 6.96 -2.55
N SER A 150 -40.42 7.94 -3.33
CA SER A 150 -40.73 7.97 -4.76
C SER A 150 -40.16 6.73 -5.47
N ARG A 151 -40.88 6.27 -6.49
CA ARG A 151 -40.44 5.15 -7.34
C ARG A 151 -39.04 5.42 -7.94
N PRO A 152 -38.71 6.61 -8.48
CA PRO A 152 -37.37 6.89 -8.99
C PRO A 152 -36.26 6.78 -7.94
N SER A 153 -36.44 7.41 -6.77
CA SER A 153 -35.45 7.34 -5.70
C SER A 153 -35.27 5.92 -5.20
N SER A 154 -36.37 5.19 -5.01
CA SER A 154 -36.34 3.78 -4.58
C SER A 154 -35.60 2.89 -5.57
N CYS A 155 -35.80 3.09 -6.87
CA CYS A 155 -35.06 2.34 -7.89
C CYS A 155 -33.56 2.67 -7.87
N LEU A 156 -33.21 3.96 -7.77
CA LEU A 156 -31.81 4.39 -7.68
C LEU A 156 -31.10 3.84 -6.44
N THR A 157 -31.70 3.99 -5.26
CA THR A 157 -31.07 3.54 -4.01
C THR A 157 -30.93 2.04 -3.96
N ASN A 158 -31.94 1.27 -4.35
CA ASN A 158 -31.84 -0.20 -4.40
C ASN A 158 -30.80 -0.67 -5.44
N PHE A 159 -30.68 0.01 -6.57
CA PHE A 159 -29.63 -0.28 -7.54
C PHE A 159 -28.23 -0.16 -6.91
N LEU A 160 -28.01 0.87 -6.11
CA LEU A 160 -26.75 1.13 -5.41
C LEU A 160 -26.50 0.16 -4.26
N LEU A 161 -27.52 -0.12 -3.44
CA LEU A 161 -27.45 -1.05 -2.31
C LEU A 161 -27.18 -2.50 -2.76
N ASN A 162 -27.54 -2.85 -4.00
CA ASN A 162 -27.17 -4.13 -4.62
C ASN A 162 -25.70 -4.21 -5.07
N GLY A 163 -24.86 -3.26 -4.67
CA GLY A 163 -23.41 -3.25 -4.93
C GLY A 163 -22.99 -2.68 -6.27
N ARG A 164 -23.92 -2.12 -7.06
CA ARG A 164 -23.59 -1.44 -8.32
C ARG A 164 -23.25 0.02 -8.04
N SER A 165 -22.31 0.56 -8.81
CA SER A 165 -21.97 1.99 -8.77
C SER A 165 -22.45 2.70 -10.03
N VAL A 166 -22.68 4.02 -9.91
CA VAL A 166 -23.17 4.87 -11.00
C VAL A 166 -22.19 6.00 -11.21
N LEU A 167 -21.66 6.14 -12.42
CA LEU A 167 -20.86 7.30 -12.79
C LEU A 167 -21.80 8.45 -13.18
N LEU A 168 -21.38 9.67 -12.85
CA LEU A 168 -22.17 10.88 -13.04
C LEU A 168 -21.41 11.87 -13.93
N GLU A 169 -22.04 12.19 -15.06
CA GLU A 169 -21.52 13.11 -16.08
C GLU A 169 -22.01 14.53 -15.83
N GLN A 170 -21.09 15.50 -15.89
CA GLN A 170 -21.44 16.91 -15.91
C GLN A 170 -22.03 17.26 -17.30
N PRO A 171 -23.26 17.81 -17.39
CA PRO A 171 -23.81 18.26 -18.66
C PRO A 171 -22.94 19.39 -19.24
N ARG A 172 -22.47 19.27 -20.48
CA ARG A 172 -21.76 20.36 -21.17
C ARG A 172 -22.44 20.69 -22.49
N LYS A 173 -22.42 21.98 -22.89
CA LYS A 173 -22.97 22.45 -24.17
C LYS A 173 -22.13 21.98 -25.37
N SER A 174 -20.82 21.82 -25.17
CA SER A 174 -19.87 21.31 -26.16
C SER A 174 -18.65 20.71 -25.45
N GLY A 175 -17.92 19.83 -26.15
CA GLY A 175 -16.70 19.18 -25.64
C GLY A 175 -16.88 17.69 -25.31
N SER A 176 -15.81 17.07 -24.81
CA SER A 176 -15.82 15.68 -24.35
C SER A 176 -16.65 15.54 -23.07
N LYS A 177 -17.20 14.33 -22.88
CA LYS A 177 -17.91 13.96 -21.65
C LYS A 177 -16.98 14.06 -20.44
N VAL A 178 -17.47 14.65 -19.35
CA VAL A 178 -16.71 14.80 -18.11
C VAL A 178 -17.43 14.05 -16.99
N ILE A 179 -16.82 12.96 -16.52
CA ILE A 179 -17.27 12.27 -15.32
C ILE A 179 -16.64 12.98 -14.13
N SER A 180 -17.48 13.51 -13.25
CA SER A 180 -17.03 14.28 -12.07
C SER A 180 -17.37 13.58 -10.76
N HIS A 181 -18.38 12.70 -10.76
CA HIS A 181 -18.85 12.07 -9.54
C HIS A 181 -19.18 10.59 -9.77
N MET A 182 -19.29 9.85 -8.66
CA MET A 182 -19.77 8.49 -8.64
C MET A 182 -20.63 8.24 -7.41
N LEU A 183 -21.79 7.60 -7.58
CA LEU A 183 -22.54 7.03 -6.46
C LEU A 183 -22.14 5.59 -6.24
N SER A 184 -21.87 5.24 -4.99
CA SER A 184 -21.48 3.87 -4.61
C SER A 184 -21.93 3.57 -3.18
N SER A 185 -22.33 2.32 -2.93
CA SER A 185 -22.68 1.85 -1.59
C SER A 185 -21.50 1.18 -0.90
N HIS A 186 -21.33 1.51 0.38
CA HIS A 186 -20.32 0.95 1.29
C HIS A 186 -21.05 0.39 2.51
N GLY A 187 -21.23 -0.93 2.57
CA GLY A 187 -21.84 -1.59 3.74
C GLY A 187 -23.29 -1.18 4.03
N GLY A 188 -24.07 -0.81 3.00
CA GLY A 188 -25.47 -0.36 3.15
C GLY A 188 -25.63 1.16 3.25
N GLU A 189 -24.54 1.92 3.36
CA GLU A 189 -24.55 3.38 3.27
C GLU A 189 -24.23 3.82 1.84
N ILE A 190 -24.84 4.90 1.34
CA ILE A 190 -24.60 5.41 -0.01
C ILE A 190 -23.79 6.70 0.07
N PHE A 191 -22.72 6.77 -0.73
CA PHE A 191 -21.84 7.91 -0.81
C PHE A 191 -21.78 8.48 -2.22
N LEU A 192 -21.73 9.81 -2.30
CA LEU A 192 -21.34 10.58 -3.47
C LEU A 192 -19.83 10.81 -3.41
N HIS A 193 -19.11 10.13 -4.30
CA HIS A 193 -17.67 10.23 -4.51
C HIS A 193 -17.39 11.36 -5.49
N VAL A 194 -16.45 12.24 -5.14
CA VAL A 194 -15.91 13.30 -5.98
C VAL A 194 -14.69 12.75 -6.71
N LEU A 195 -14.76 12.73 -8.03
CA LEU A 195 -13.72 12.21 -8.90
C LEU A 195 -12.94 13.35 -9.54
N ASN A 196 -11.64 13.16 -9.72
CA ASN A 196 -10.83 14.13 -10.45
C ASN A 196 -11.19 14.11 -11.94
N SER A 197 -11.81 15.19 -12.42
CA SER A 197 -12.11 15.41 -13.83
C SER A 197 -10.98 16.08 -14.61
N ASN A 198 -9.94 16.58 -13.92
CA ASN A 198 -8.84 17.30 -14.53
C ASN A 198 -7.76 16.34 -15.03
N ARG A 199 -6.96 16.83 -15.98
CA ARG A 199 -5.76 16.14 -16.47
C ARG A 199 -4.86 15.81 -15.27
N SER A 200 -4.54 14.54 -15.09
CA SER A 200 -3.68 14.10 -14.01
C SER A 200 -2.27 14.61 -14.23
N THR A 201 -1.63 15.18 -13.20
CA THR A 201 -0.19 15.50 -13.24
C THR A 201 0.69 14.24 -13.25
N LEU A 202 0.09 13.06 -13.08
CA LEU A 202 0.73 11.74 -13.13
C LEU A 202 0.37 10.98 -14.41
N GLU A 203 -0.20 11.65 -15.41
CA GLU A 203 -0.32 11.08 -16.74
C GLU A 203 1.07 10.79 -17.34
N ASP A 204 1.14 9.81 -18.22
CA ASP A 204 2.40 9.40 -18.89
C ASP A 204 3.56 9.16 -17.91
N PRO A 205 3.40 8.24 -16.93
CA PRO A 205 4.47 7.96 -15.98
C PRO A 205 5.69 7.35 -16.71
N PRO A 206 6.93 7.57 -16.20
CA PRO A 206 8.12 6.98 -16.79
C PRO A 206 7.99 5.46 -16.95
N SER A 207 8.51 4.93 -18.06
CA SER A 207 8.46 3.50 -18.31
C SER A 207 9.18 2.72 -17.21
N ILE A 208 8.52 1.69 -16.68
CA ILE A 208 9.12 0.78 -15.70
C ILE A 208 10.39 0.12 -16.26
N SER A 209 10.44 -0.18 -17.57
CA SER A 209 11.59 -0.83 -18.22
C SER A 209 12.83 0.06 -18.32
N GLU A 210 12.66 1.38 -18.23
CA GLU A 210 13.74 2.38 -18.28
C GLU A 210 14.22 2.76 -16.88
N GLY A 211 13.43 2.48 -15.85
CA GLY A 211 13.75 2.75 -14.46
C GLY A 211 14.71 1.73 -13.81
N CYS A 212 15.01 1.95 -12.53
CA CYS A 212 15.81 1.03 -11.72
C CYS A 212 15.19 -0.37 -11.70
N GLY A 213 15.95 -1.38 -12.12
CA GLY A 213 15.47 -2.76 -12.20
C GLY A 213 14.58 -3.04 -13.41
N GLY A 214 14.36 -2.09 -14.33
CA GLY A 214 13.51 -2.26 -15.50
C GLY A 214 14.04 -3.25 -16.55
N ARG A 215 15.34 -3.54 -16.51
CA ARG A 215 16.01 -4.52 -17.39
C ARG A 215 16.01 -5.95 -16.83
N VAL A 216 15.56 -6.13 -15.59
CA VAL A 216 15.45 -7.45 -14.96
C VAL A 216 14.19 -8.13 -15.51
N THR A 217 14.35 -9.34 -16.05
CA THR A 217 13.30 -10.04 -16.79
C THR A 217 12.67 -11.20 -16.01
N ASP A 218 13.26 -11.60 -14.89
CA ASP A 218 12.93 -12.81 -14.16
C ASP A 218 12.43 -12.52 -12.73
N TYR A 219 11.68 -11.43 -12.54
CA TYR A 219 11.03 -11.14 -11.26
C TYR A 219 10.05 -12.25 -10.85
N ARG A 220 10.03 -12.57 -9.56
CA ARG A 220 9.09 -13.53 -8.95
C ARG A 220 7.71 -12.90 -8.71
N ILE A 221 7.10 -12.37 -9.78
CA ILE A 221 5.82 -11.63 -9.72
C ILE A 221 4.70 -12.53 -9.19
N THR A 222 4.61 -13.77 -9.66
CA THR A 222 3.59 -14.73 -9.22
C THR A 222 3.69 -15.00 -7.73
N ASP A 223 4.88 -15.38 -7.25
CA ASP A 223 5.13 -15.69 -5.84
C ASP A 223 4.90 -14.47 -4.94
N PHE A 224 5.27 -13.27 -5.39
CA PHE A 224 4.98 -12.04 -4.63
C PHE A 224 3.47 -11.74 -4.60
N GLY A 225 2.74 -12.06 -5.67
CA GLY A 225 1.28 -11.97 -5.72
C GLY A 225 0.60 -12.92 -4.74
N GLU A 226 1.12 -14.14 -4.56
CA GLU A 226 0.66 -15.07 -3.52
C GLU A 226 0.99 -14.56 -2.13
N PHE A 227 2.21 -14.07 -1.91
CA PHE A 227 2.60 -13.39 -0.67
C PHE A 227 1.65 -12.24 -0.31
N MET A 228 1.27 -11.40 -1.28
CA MET A 228 0.29 -10.33 -1.06
C MET A 228 -1.09 -10.88 -0.66
N ARG A 229 -1.53 -11.98 -1.27
CA ARG A 229 -2.82 -12.62 -0.99
C ARG A 229 -2.89 -13.20 0.42
N GLU A 230 -1.80 -13.82 0.87
CA GLU A 230 -1.64 -14.41 2.21
C GLU A 230 -1.52 -13.35 3.32
N ASN A 231 -1.07 -12.14 2.96
CA ASN A 231 -0.88 -11.03 3.89
C ASN A 231 -1.96 -9.94 3.76
N ARG A 232 -3.16 -10.28 3.25
CA ARG A 232 -4.30 -9.37 3.22
C ARG A 232 -4.75 -9.00 4.64
N LEU A 233 -5.02 -7.72 4.84
CA LEU A 233 -5.58 -7.24 6.10
C LEU A 233 -7.04 -7.66 6.24
N THR A 234 -7.45 -7.96 7.47
CA THR A 234 -8.86 -8.21 7.81
C THR A 234 -9.24 -7.36 9.02
N PRO A 235 -10.43 -6.75 9.06
CA PRO A 235 -10.93 -6.08 10.25
C PRO A 235 -11.06 -7.07 11.41
N VAL A 236 -10.59 -6.66 12.58
CA VAL A 236 -10.61 -7.48 13.80
C VAL A 236 -11.54 -6.78 14.80
N SER A 237 -12.51 -7.53 15.34
CA SER A 237 -13.46 -6.98 16.32
C SER A 237 -12.73 -6.53 17.59
N GLU A 238 -13.14 -5.40 18.17
CA GLU A 238 -12.58 -4.89 19.43
C GLU A 238 -12.70 -5.91 20.59
N ALA A 239 -13.71 -6.78 20.54
CA ALA A 239 -13.91 -7.84 21.52
C ALA A 239 -12.88 -8.98 21.42
N SER A 240 -12.17 -9.09 20.31
CA SER A 240 -11.15 -10.13 20.14
C SER A 240 -9.85 -9.70 20.80
N HIS A 241 -9.74 -10.05 22.08
CA HIS A 241 -8.56 -9.74 22.87
C HIS A 241 -7.37 -10.59 22.40
N ASN A 242 -6.28 -9.94 22.02
CA ASN A 242 -5.01 -10.60 21.83
C ASN A 242 -4.35 -10.81 23.21
N PRO A 243 -3.96 -12.03 23.60
CA PRO A 243 -3.27 -12.28 24.87
C PRO A 243 -1.98 -11.46 25.04
N SER A 244 -1.32 -11.09 23.94
CA SER A 244 -0.07 -10.32 23.95
C SER A 244 -0.27 -8.79 23.98
N GLY A 245 -1.52 -8.30 23.97
CA GLY A 245 -1.82 -6.86 23.98
C GLY A 245 -1.42 -6.07 22.71
N LYS A 246 -0.75 -6.70 21.73
CA LYS A 246 -0.33 -6.05 20.48
C LYS A 246 -1.52 -5.71 19.59
N LEU A 247 -1.47 -4.54 18.97
CA LEU A 247 -2.50 -4.09 18.03
C LEU A 247 -2.49 -4.98 16.75
N PRO A 248 -3.65 -5.23 16.13
CA PRO A 248 -3.73 -6.05 14.91
C PRO A 248 -2.78 -5.58 13.80
N ILE A 249 -2.64 -4.27 13.61
CA ILE A 249 -1.75 -3.68 12.60
C ILE A 249 -0.27 -3.94 12.89
N GLU A 250 0.13 -3.98 14.17
CA GLU A 250 1.51 -4.28 14.56
C GLU A 250 1.84 -5.74 14.32
N ARG A 251 0.87 -6.64 14.55
CA ARG A 251 1.02 -8.07 14.22
C ARG A 251 1.17 -8.28 12.72
N ALA A 252 0.37 -7.60 11.91
CA ALA A 252 0.49 -7.65 10.45
C ALA A 252 1.87 -7.17 9.98
N LYS A 253 2.37 -6.05 10.55
CA LYS A 253 3.74 -5.56 10.27
C LYS A 253 4.82 -6.57 10.69
N ALA A 254 4.70 -7.16 11.87
CA ALA A 254 5.63 -8.17 12.35
C ALA A 254 5.59 -9.45 11.49
N GLN A 255 4.42 -9.81 10.96
CA GLN A 255 4.28 -10.91 10.01
C GLN A 255 5.04 -10.61 8.71
N LEU A 256 4.86 -9.43 8.12
CA LEU A 256 5.59 -9.01 6.92
C LEU A 256 7.10 -8.99 7.15
N GLU A 257 7.56 -8.52 8.32
CA GLU A 257 8.98 -8.56 8.69
C GLU A 257 9.51 -10.00 8.65
N ARG A 258 8.87 -10.94 9.35
CA ARG A 258 9.29 -12.34 9.37
C ARG A 258 9.32 -12.96 7.97
N HIS A 259 8.24 -12.80 7.21
CA HIS A 259 8.12 -13.41 5.88
C HIS A 259 9.08 -12.81 4.85
N THR A 260 9.73 -11.68 5.16
CA THR A 260 10.64 -10.99 4.24
C THR A 260 12.10 -10.93 4.73
N ARG A 261 12.46 -11.70 5.77
CA ARG A 261 13.86 -11.84 6.22
C ARG A 261 14.77 -12.47 5.18
N TYR A 262 14.24 -13.45 4.44
CA TYR A 262 14.89 -14.04 3.28
C TYR A 262 13.88 -14.20 2.14
N TRP A 263 13.83 -13.21 1.24
CA TRP A 263 12.89 -13.19 0.12
C TRP A 263 13.58 -12.70 -1.17
N PRO A 264 14.23 -13.60 -1.92
CA PRO A 264 14.86 -13.28 -3.21
C PRO A 264 13.83 -12.76 -4.21
N MET A 265 14.09 -11.60 -4.84
CA MET A 265 13.11 -10.91 -5.69
C MET A 265 13.05 -11.44 -7.13
N ILE A 266 14.09 -12.14 -7.57
CA ILE A 266 14.21 -12.67 -8.93
C ILE A 266 14.47 -14.17 -8.89
N ILE A 267 14.00 -14.89 -9.91
CA ILE A 267 14.07 -16.35 -10.03
C ILE A 267 15.53 -16.81 -10.01
N SER A 268 16.43 -16.06 -10.65
CA SER A 268 17.86 -16.39 -10.71
C SER A 268 18.64 -16.23 -9.41
N GLN A 269 18.09 -15.54 -8.40
CA GLN A 269 18.74 -15.35 -7.10
C GLN A 269 18.45 -16.46 -6.09
N THR A 270 17.62 -17.43 -6.44
CA THR A 270 17.21 -18.50 -5.54
C THR A 270 17.21 -19.85 -6.23
N THR A 271 17.59 -20.89 -5.50
CA THR A 271 17.41 -22.29 -5.88
C THR A 271 16.27 -22.89 -5.09
N ILE A 272 16.25 -22.68 -3.77
CA ILE A 272 15.29 -23.36 -2.87
C ILE A 272 13.84 -22.95 -3.14
N PHE A 273 13.57 -21.70 -3.51
CA PHE A 273 12.21 -21.25 -3.81
C PHE A 273 11.72 -21.68 -5.21
N ASN A 274 12.62 -22.16 -6.07
CA ASN A 274 12.25 -22.78 -7.34
C ASN A 274 11.95 -24.28 -7.18
N MET A 275 12.10 -24.84 -5.96
CA MET A 275 11.93 -26.27 -5.68
C MET A 275 10.62 -26.54 -4.93
N GLN A 276 9.70 -27.28 -5.56
CA GLN A 276 8.47 -27.74 -4.91
C GLN A 276 8.73 -28.59 -3.67
N ALA A 277 9.84 -29.33 -3.64
CA ALA A 277 10.25 -30.13 -2.49
C ALA A 277 10.48 -29.29 -1.21
N VAL A 278 10.85 -28.00 -1.34
CA VAL A 278 11.18 -27.13 -0.21
C VAL A 278 9.96 -26.36 0.32
N VAL A 279 8.90 -26.21 -0.48
CA VAL A 279 7.69 -25.43 -0.13
C VAL A 279 7.14 -25.75 1.26
N PRO A 280 7.01 -27.03 1.69
CA PRO A 280 6.49 -27.33 3.03
C PRO A 280 7.36 -26.75 4.16
N LEU A 281 8.69 -26.73 4.01
CA LEU A 281 9.57 -26.14 5.01
C LEU A 281 9.54 -24.61 4.94
N ALA A 282 9.61 -24.04 3.73
CA ALA A 282 9.67 -22.60 3.52
C ALA A 282 8.44 -21.86 4.06
N ASN A 283 7.25 -22.44 3.90
CA ASN A 283 6.00 -21.85 4.39
C ASN A 283 5.85 -21.96 5.92
N LEU A 284 6.48 -22.96 6.54
CA LEU A 284 6.36 -23.20 7.97
C LEU A 284 7.38 -22.39 8.77
N ILE A 285 8.62 -22.29 8.29
CA ILE A 285 9.73 -21.70 9.06
C ILE A 285 9.56 -20.19 9.34
N VAL A 286 8.67 -19.52 8.61
CA VAL A 286 8.34 -18.10 8.78
C VAL A 286 7.26 -17.82 9.83
N LYS A 287 6.61 -18.87 10.36
CA LYS A 287 5.60 -18.77 11.42
C LYS A 287 6.21 -18.19 12.70
N GLU A 288 5.36 -17.59 13.54
CA GLU A 288 5.81 -17.07 14.85
C GLU A 288 6.23 -18.20 15.80
N THR A 289 5.51 -19.32 15.75
CA THR A 289 5.79 -20.54 16.51
C THR A 289 5.52 -21.76 15.64
N LEU A 290 6.33 -22.81 15.80
CA LEU A 290 6.09 -24.11 15.17
C LEU A 290 5.38 -25.05 16.13
N THR A 291 4.55 -25.96 15.62
CA THR A 291 4.04 -27.15 16.33
C THR A 291 5.01 -28.33 16.18
N GLU A 292 4.81 -29.44 16.92
CA GLU A 292 5.63 -30.65 16.70
C GLU A 292 5.39 -31.27 15.31
N GLU A 293 4.18 -31.15 14.78
CA GLU A 293 3.85 -31.60 13.42
C GLU A 293 4.55 -30.72 12.35
N ASP A 294 4.61 -29.40 12.58
CA ASP A 294 5.36 -28.50 11.70
C ASP A 294 6.85 -28.89 11.68
N VAL A 295 7.46 -29.17 12.85
CA VAL A 295 8.86 -29.61 12.96
C VAL A 295 9.09 -30.92 12.21
N LEU A 296 8.19 -31.90 12.39
CA LEU A 296 8.27 -33.18 11.68
C LEU A 296 8.19 -32.98 10.16
N THR A 297 7.34 -32.07 9.70
CA THR A 297 7.21 -31.72 8.28
C THR A 297 8.49 -31.10 7.74
N CYS A 298 9.09 -30.16 8.47
CA CYS A 298 10.39 -29.58 8.11
C CYS A 298 11.49 -30.66 8.04
N GLN A 299 11.55 -31.56 9.02
CA GLN A 299 12.53 -32.66 9.03
C GLN A 299 12.34 -33.62 7.86
N LYS A 300 11.10 -33.99 7.53
CA LYS A 300 10.78 -34.80 6.34
C LYS A 300 11.25 -34.11 5.06
N THR A 301 11.02 -32.81 4.92
CA THR A 301 11.54 -32.03 3.79
C THR A 301 13.07 -32.11 3.72
N ILE A 302 13.78 -31.94 4.85
CA ILE A 302 15.25 -32.05 4.89
C ILE A 302 15.72 -33.44 4.45
N TYR A 303 15.12 -34.51 4.96
CA TYR A 303 15.50 -35.88 4.57
C TYR A 303 15.20 -36.17 3.10
N ASN A 304 14.11 -35.64 2.55
CA ASN A 304 13.83 -35.75 1.12
C ASN A 304 14.93 -35.08 0.27
N LEU A 305 15.46 -33.93 0.71
CA LEU A 305 16.57 -33.26 0.02
C LEU A 305 17.88 -34.07 0.10
N VAL A 306 18.15 -34.74 1.23
CA VAL A 306 19.28 -35.68 1.35
C VAL A 306 19.14 -36.84 0.37
N ASP A 307 17.92 -37.38 0.21
CA ASP A 307 17.66 -38.45 -0.75
C ASP A 307 17.80 -37.98 -2.21
N MET A 308 17.38 -36.74 -2.52
CA MET A 308 17.60 -36.13 -3.84
C MET A 308 19.09 -35.97 -4.14
N GLU A 309 19.88 -35.49 -3.17
CA GLU A 309 21.34 -35.36 -3.30
C GLU A 309 22.00 -36.72 -3.52
N ARG A 310 21.60 -37.74 -2.74
CA ARG A 310 22.10 -39.12 -2.88
C ARG A 310 21.80 -39.71 -4.26
N LYS A 311 20.64 -39.39 -4.84
CA LYS A 311 20.24 -39.80 -6.19
C LYS A 311 20.86 -38.92 -7.29
N ASN A 312 21.51 -37.83 -6.90
CA ASN A 312 22.10 -36.84 -7.81
C ASN A 312 21.04 -36.17 -8.73
N ASP A 313 19.84 -35.94 -8.17
CA ASP A 313 18.70 -35.41 -8.90
C ASP A 313 18.97 -33.97 -9.40
N PRO A 314 18.37 -33.56 -10.53
CA PRO A 314 18.48 -32.18 -11.02
C PRO A 314 17.90 -31.11 -10.11
N LEU A 315 18.66 -30.03 -9.90
CA LEU A 315 18.21 -28.81 -9.24
C LEU A 315 17.91 -27.69 -10.25
N PRO A 316 16.88 -26.85 -10.00
CA PRO A 316 16.48 -25.75 -10.86
C PRO A 316 17.37 -24.51 -10.64
N ILE A 317 18.67 -24.63 -10.94
CA ILE A 317 19.62 -23.52 -10.79
C ILE A 317 19.63 -22.67 -12.06
N SER A 318 19.51 -21.36 -11.89
CA SER A 318 19.62 -20.42 -12.99
C SER A 318 21.05 -20.34 -13.51
N THR A 319 21.26 -20.71 -14.77
CA THR A 319 22.55 -20.64 -15.47
C THR A 319 22.73 -19.33 -16.25
N VAL A 320 21.88 -18.32 -15.97
CA VAL A 320 21.89 -17.04 -16.68
C VAL A 320 23.27 -16.38 -16.56
N GLY A 321 23.99 -16.30 -17.68
CA GLY A 321 25.28 -15.63 -17.81
C GLY A 321 26.52 -16.54 -17.85
N SER A 322 26.44 -17.83 -17.49
CA SER A 322 27.59 -18.74 -17.61
C SER A 322 27.69 -19.33 -19.02
N ARG A 323 28.51 -18.73 -19.89
CA ARG A 323 29.06 -19.43 -21.06
C ARG A 323 30.05 -20.49 -20.58
N GLY A 324 29.60 -21.73 -20.41
CA GLY A 324 30.46 -22.86 -20.03
C GLY A 324 29.67 -24.08 -19.54
N LYS A 325 30.40 -25.17 -19.22
CA LYS A 325 29.82 -26.27 -18.45
C LYS A 325 29.42 -25.71 -17.08
N GLY A 326 28.12 -25.67 -16.78
CA GLY A 326 27.59 -25.17 -15.51
C GLY A 326 28.20 -25.89 -14.29
N PRO A 327 27.97 -25.37 -13.08
CA PRO A 327 28.52 -25.95 -11.86
C PRO A 327 28.19 -27.44 -11.76
N LYS A 328 29.18 -28.24 -11.33
CA LYS A 328 29.02 -29.67 -11.08
C LYS A 328 27.89 -29.88 -10.08
N ARG A 329 27.18 -31.01 -10.18
CA ARG A 329 26.06 -31.34 -9.28
C ARG A 329 26.38 -31.17 -7.79
N ASP A 330 27.56 -31.60 -7.35
CA ASP A 330 27.97 -31.44 -5.95
C ASP A 330 27.98 -29.96 -5.52
N GLU A 331 28.40 -29.06 -6.41
CA GLU A 331 28.40 -27.62 -6.19
C GLU A 331 26.96 -27.05 -6.18
N GLN A 332 26.06 -27.61 -7.00
CA GLN A 332 24.65 -27.25 -7.02
C GLN A 332 23.97 -27.52 -5.67
N TYR A 333 24.16 -28.73 -5.14
CA TYR A 333 23.63 -29.10 -3.81
C TYR A 333 24.29 -28.29 -2.69
N ARG A 334 25.60 -27.98 -2.80
CA ARG A 334 26.28 -27.09 -1.85
C ARG A 334 25.64 -25.70 -1.78
N ILE A 335 25.31 -25.10 -2.94
CA ILE A 335 24.64 -23.80 -3.02
C ILE A 335 23.23 -23.89 -2.41
N MET A 336 22.46 -24.91 -2.79
CA MET A 336 21.11 -25.15 -2.27
C MET A 336 21.09 -25.29 -0.74
N TRP A 337 22.00 -26.09 -0.17
CA TRP A 337 22.10 -26.27 1.27
C TRP A 337 22.50 -24.99 2.01
N ASN A 338 23.44 -24.21 1.46
CA ASN A 338 23.81 -22.92 2.04
C ASN A 338 22.64 -21.93 2.03
N GLU A 339 21.85 -21.94 0.96
CA GLU A 339 20.66 -21.09 0.83
C GLU A 339 19.57 -21.50 1.83
N LEU A 340 19.28 -22.80 1.93
CA LEU A 340 18.31 -23.33 2.90
C LEU A 340 18.73 -23.04 4.34
N GLU A 341 20.01 -23.25 4.66
CA GLU A 341 20.57 -22.91 5.96
C GLU A 341 20.47 -21.41 6.25
N THR A 342 20.68 -20.55 5.24
CA THR A 342 20.51 -19.09 5.37
C THR A 342 19.06 -18.75 5.72
N LEU A 343 18.08 -19.29 4.99
CA LEU A 343 16.66 -19.12 5.29
C LEU A 343 16.38 -19.50 6.74
N VAL A 344 16.67 -20.75 7.14
CA VAL A 344 16.33 -21.24 8.48
C VAL A 344 17.05 -20.48 9.59
N LYS A 345 18.32 -20.10 9.39
CA LYS A 345 19.08 -19.31 10.38
C LYS A 345 18.43 -17.97 10.71
N THR A 346 17.79 -17.30 9.75
CA THR A 346 17.09 -16.03 10.02
C THR A 346 15.87 -16.17 10.94
N HIS A 347 15.42 -17.40 11.20
CA HIS A 347 14.29 -17.74 12.06
C HIS A 347 14.67 -18.57 13.29
N ALA A 348 15.89 -19.09 13.38
CA ALA A 348 16.33 -20.00 14.44
C ALA A 348 16.11 -19.45 15.86
N ALA A 349 16.34 -18.14 16.06
CA ALA A 349 16.17 -17.47 17.34
C ALA A 349 14.70 -17.24 17.77
N ALA A 350 13.70 -17.60 16.94
CA ALA A 350 12.30 -17.37 17.27
C ALA A 350 11.79 -18.32 18.39
N THR A 351 12.15 -19.61 18.34
CA THR A 351 11.79 -20.62 19.34
C THR A 351 12.76 -21.80 19.29
N ASP A 352 12.86 -22.59 20.35
CA ASP A 352 13.65 -23.86 20.36
C ASP A 352 13.26 -24.82 19.22
N ARG A 353 12.01 -24.81 18.77
CA ARG A 353 11.56 -25.61 17.62
C ARG A 353 12.20 -25.19 16.30
N HIS A 354 12.40 -23.88 16.08
CA HIS A 354 13.10 -23.38 14.91
C HIS A 354 14.59 -23.76 14.96
N GLN A 355 15.19 -23.69 16.15
CA GLN A 355 16.57 -24.16 16.37
C GLN A 355 16.71 -25.66 16.07
N ARG A 356 15.77 -26.51 16.51
CA ARG A 356 15.76 -27.95 16.18
C ARG A 356 15.74 -28.22 14.68
N VAL A 357 15.04 -27.41 13.89
CA VAL A 357 15.05 -27.54 12.42
C VAL A 357 16.42 -27.17 11.84
N LEU A 358 17.06 -26.11 12.36
CA LEU A 358 18.43 -25.75 11.97
C LEU A 358 19.44 -26.86 12.30
N ASP A 359 19.35 -27.43 13.51
CA ASP A 359 20.23 -28.51 13.95
C ASP A 359 20.09 -29.75 13.05
N CYS A 360 18.87 -30.04 12.57
CA CYS A 360 18.63 -31.11 11.59
C CYS A 360 19.34 -30.84 10.25
N ILE A 361 19.30 -29.61 9.73
CA ILE A 361 20.03 -29.23 8.51
C ILE A 361 21.54 -29.42 8.72
N ILE A 362 22.08 -28.92 9.83
CA ILE A 362 23.51 -29.03 10.16
C ILE A 362 23.92 -30.51 10.24
N ALA A 363 23.13 -31.35 10.92
CA ALA A 363 23.39 -32.78 11.05
C ALA A 363 23.41 -33.48 9.69
N CYS A 364 22.43 -33.21 8.83
CA CYS A 364 22.33 -33.80 7.49
C CYS A 364 23.45 -33.33 6.55
N ARG A 365 23.91 -32.09 6.68
CA ARG A 365 25.06 -31.55 5.95
C ARG A 365 26.40 -32.11 6.44
N SER A 366 26.49 -32.42 7.74
CA SER A 366 27.74 -32.78 8.43
C SER A 366 28.24 -34.21 8.18
N LYS A 367 27.96 -34.83 7.03
CA LYS A 367 28.71 -36.02 6.63
C LYS A 367 30.20 -35.65 6.48
N PRO A 368 31.12 -36.23 7.27
CA PRO A 368 32.52 -35.79 7.30
C PRO A 368 33.26 -36.12 6.00
N PRO A 369 34.38 -35.43 5.71
CA PRO A 369 35.33 -35.75 4.64
C PRO A 369 35.91 -37.17 4.68
N GLU A 370 35.60 -37.99 5.70
CA GLU A 370 36.14 -39.34 5.86
C GLU A 370 35.69 -40.30 4.75
N GLU A 371 34.51 -40.11 4.17
CA GLU A 371 34.04 -40.95 3.05
C GLU A 371 34.75 -40.58 1.73
N GLU A 372 35.18 -39.32 1.60
CA GLU A 372 36.05 -38.84 0.50
C GLU A 372 37.51 -39.28 0.70
N GLU A 373 38.03 -39.24 1.92
CA GLU A 373 39.39 -39.72 2.23
C GLU A 373 39.52 -41.23 2.08
N ARG A 374 38.49 -42.02 2.42
CA ARG A 374 38.48 -43.47 2.17
C ARG A 374 38.51 -43.79 0.67
N LYS A 375 37.80 -43.02 -0.16
CA LYS A 375 37.85 -43.15 -1.63
C LYS A 375 39.18 -42.67 -2.23
N LYS A 376 39.78 -41.60 -1.69
CA LYS A 376 41.12 -41.12 -2.10
C LYS A 376 42.25 -42.06 -1.65
N ARG A 377 42.15 -42.70 -0.48
CA ARG A 377 43.09 -43.72 -0.01
C ARG A 377 42.98 -45.04 -0.77
N GLY A 378 41.78 -45.42 -1.21
CA GLY A 378 41.57 -46.57 -2.12
C GLY A 378 42.25 -46.37 -3.47
N ARG A 379 41.97 -45.24 -4.14
CA ARG A 379 42.58 -44.91 -5.45
C ARG A 379 44.10 -44.74 -5.41
N LYS A 380 44.65 -44.17 -4.32
CA LYS A 380 46.10 -43.99 -4.16
C LYS A 380 46.86 -45.29 -3.90
N ARG A 381 46.15 -46.38 -3.53
CA ARG A 381 46.75 -47.71 -3.34
C ARG A 381 46.77 -48.49 -4.67
N GLU A 382 45.71 -48.40 -5.47
CA GLU A 382 45.66 -48.96 -6.83
C GLU A 382 46.68 -48.28 -7.77
N ASP A 383 46.76 -46.94 -7.78
CA ASP A 383 47.72 -46.20 -8.63
C ASP A 383 49.20 -46.45 -8.27
N ARG A 384 49.48 -46.97 -7.06
CA ARG A 384 50.85 -47.24 -6.59
C ARG A 384 51.28 -48.68 -6.88
N GLU A 385 50.34 -49.61 -6.98
CA GLU A 385 50.58 -50.99 -7.42
C GLU A 385 50.76 -51.05 -8.96
N ASP A 386 49.97 -50.28 -9.73
CA ASP A 386 50.10 -50.19 -11.20
C ASP A 386 51.40 -49.51 -11.67
N ARG A 387 52.01 -48.65 -10.84
CA ARG A 387 53.29 -47.97 -11.18
C ARG A 387 54.54 -48.80 -10.90
N MET A 388 54.45 -49.93 -10.17
CA MET A 388 55.61 -50.78 -9.89
C MET A 388 55.82 -51.90 -10.92
N GLU A 389 54.84 -52.22 -11.76
CA GLU A 389 54.98 -53.26 -12.81
C GLU A 389 55.53 -52.76 -14.15
N LYS A 390 55.73 -51.44 -14.33
CA LYS A 390 56.12 -50.86 -15.62
C LYS A 390 57.28 -49.88 -15.49
N ASN A 391 58.45 -50.35 -15.09
CA ASN A 391 59.70 -49.61 -15.27
C ASN A 391 60.87 -50.57 -15.59
N GLY A 392 60.86 -51.04 -16.84
CA GLY A 392 62.06 -51.53 -17.51
C GLY A 392 62.39 -50.61 -18.68
N SER A 393 63.59 -50.03 -18.63
CA SER A 393 64.37 -49.43 -19.74
C SER A 393 64.18 -47.95 -20.15
N LYS A 394 65.35 -47.29 -20.25
CA LYS A 394 65.78 -46.13 -21.06
C LYS A 394 65.50 -44.69 -20.60
N GLU A 395 66.52 -44.14 -19.96
CA GLU A 395 67.30 -42.92 -20.28
C GLU A 395 66.78 -41.87 -21.30
N THR A 396 67.01 -40.61 -20.87
CA THR A 396 67.41 -39.38 -21.59
C THR A 396 66.46 -38.74 -22.60
N GLU A 397 65.89 -37.58 -22.24
CA GLU A 397 66.01 -36.27 -22.95
C GLU A 397 65.23 -35.15 -22.22
N ASP A 398 65.87 -33.98 -22.08
CA ASP A 398 65.38 -32.60 -21.93
C ASP A 398 64.27 -32.26 -20.92
N LYS A 399 64.46 -31.48 -19.83
CA LYS A 399 65.25 -30.25 -19.59
C LYS A 399 65.01 -29.11 -20.61
N SER A 400 63.83 -28.51 -20.57
CA SER A 400 63.62 -27.06 -20.77
C SER A 400 62.16 -26.73 -20.41
N TRP A 401 61.87 -25.50 -19.97
CA TRP A 401 60.52 -24.92 -19.73
C TRP A 401 59.97 -24.75 -18.30
N GLN A 402 60.76 -24.93 -17.23
CA GLN A 402 60.26 -24.64 -15.86
C GLN A 402 60.90 -23.43 -15.14
N GLU A 403 61.71 -22.61 -15.83
CA GLU A 403 62.43 -21.50 -15.17
C GLU A 403 61.99 -20.06 -15.52
N SER A 404 60.94 -19.83 -16.33
CA SER A 404 60.62 -18.47 -16.84
C SER A 404 59.34 -17.79 -16.35
N GLU A 405 58.71 -18.20 -15.24
CA GLU A 405 57.54 -17.45 -14.70
C GLU A 405 57.57 -17.16 -13.18
N LYS A 406 58.63 -17.54 -12.47
CA LYS A 406 58.76 -17.28 -11.02
C LYS A 406 59.57 -16.03 -10.65
N LEU A 407 59.86 -15.15 -11.62
CA LEU A 407 60.66 -13.95 -11.37
C LEU A 407 60.06 -12.69 -12.03
N LYS A 408 58.91 -12.23 -11.53
CA LYS A 408 58.46 -10.82 -11.61
C LYS A 408 57.28 -10.54 -10.67
N GLY A 409 57.43 -10.99 -9.42
CA GLY A 409 56.52 -10.67 -8.33
C GLY A 409 57.30 -9.98 -7.21
N LEU A 410 57.71 -8.73 -7.42
CA LEU A 410 57.98 -7.74 -6.36
C LEU A 410 58.34 -6.40 -7.03
N LEU A 411 57.75 -5.31 -6.53
CA LEU A 411 57.90 -3.90 -6.93
C LEU A 411 56.99 -3.45 -8.09
N GLU A 412 55.84 -2.89 -7.72
CA GLU A 412 55.35 -1.55 -8.13
C GLU A 412 53.86 -1.45 -7.78
N LYS A 413 53.55 -0.62 -6.78
CA LYS A 413 52.19 -0.29 -6.39
C LYS A 413 52.13 1.22 -6.17
N ASP A 414 52.13 1.95 -7.28
CA ASP A 414 51.73 3.36 -7.35
C ASP A 414 50.61 3.53 -8.39
N ASN A 415 49.58 4.24 -7.93
CA ASN A 415 48.56 5.04 -8.61
C ASN A 415 48.26 4.80 -10.11
N PRO A 416 46.98 4.61 -10.50
CA PRO A 416 46.53 4.96 -11.85
C PRO A 416 45.67 6.23 -11.84
N GLU A 417 46.32 7.36 -12.16
CA GLU A 417 45.69 8.45 -12.90
C GLU A 417 45.25 7.89 -14.27
N THR A 418 44.02 8.15 -14.70
CA THR A 418 43.57 7.80 -16.05
C THR A 418 43.51 9.04 -16.91
N GLU A 419 44.26 8.97 -18.01
CA GLU A 419 44.49 10.00 -18.99
C GLU A 419 43.22 10.47 -19.70
N VAL A 420 43.24 11.77 -19.95
CA VAL A 420 42.31 12.53 -20.78
C VAL A 420 42.63 12.26 -22.26
N ILE A 421 41.67 11.72 -23.00
CA ILE A 421 41.66 11.79 -24.47
C ILE A 421 40.54 12.76 -24.86
N LYS A 422 40.93 13.87 -25.47
CA LYS A 422 40.06 14.86 -26.12
C LYS A 422 39.97 14.52 -27.61
N ASP A 423 38.76 14.55 -28.16
CA ASP A 423 38.50 15.15 -29.47
C ASP A 423 37.00 15.46 -29.69
N SER A 424 36.68 16.76 -29.55
CA SER A 424 35.88 17.62 -30.48
C SER A 424 34.33 17.43 -30.66
N PRO A 425 33.58 18.47 -31.13
CA PRO A 425 32.98 19.50 -30.25
C PRO A 425 31.58 19.96 -30.71
N ASP A 426 30.49 19.66 -30.01
CA ASP A 426 29.30 20.54 -30.01
C ASP A 426 28.29 20.12 -28.92
N SER A 427 28.31 20.79 -27.77
CA SER A 427 27.19 20.84 -26.81
C SER A 427 27.49 21.89 -25.72
N PRO A 428 26.57 22.81 -25.40
CA PRO A 428 26.82 23.94 -24.52
C PRO A 428 26.93 23.52 -23.04
N GLU A 429 27.82 24.23 -22.31
CA GLU A 429 28.13 24.05 -20.90
C GLU A 429 26.94 24.35 -19.96
N PRO A 430 26.67 23.52 -18.93
CA PRO A 430 25.73 23.89 -17.89
C PRO A 430 26.37 24.83 -16.85
N LEU A 431 25.70 25.96 -16.64
CA LEU A 431 26.08 27.03 -15.73
C LEU A 431 26.26 26.56 -14.28
N ASN A 432 27.34 27.09 -13.71
CA ASN A 432 27.85 26.90 -12.36
C ASN A 432 26.87 27.22 -11.21
N LYS A 433 27.07 26.44 -10.13
CA LYS A 433 26.97 26.79 -8.69
C LYS A 433 25.56 27.06 -8.11
N LYS A 434 25.01 26.03 -7.44
CA LYS A 434 24.10 26.22 -6.29
C LYS A 434 24.90 26.11 -4.97
N PRO A 435 24.58 26.91 -3.94
CA PRO A 435 25.38 27.00 -2.72
C PRO A 435 25.26 25.75 -1.85
N ARG A 436 26.38 25.34 -1.24
CA ARG A 436 26.40 24.32 -0.17
C ARG A 436 25.61 24.85 1.04
N LEU A 437 24.43 24.30 1.28
CA LEU A 437 23.77 24.37 2.58
C LEU A 437 24.47 23.36 3.51
N ILE A 438 24.86 23.85 4.69
CA ILE A 438 25.43 23.08 5.78
C ILE A 438 24.34 22.12 6.27
N THR A 439 24.50 20.83 5.99
CA THR A 439 23.69 19.77 6.57
C THR A 439 24.21 19.53 7.98
N GLU A 440 23.43 19.84 9.02
CA GLU A 440 23.64 19.21 10.32
C GLU A 440 23.44 17.70 10.12
N GLU A 441 24.51 16.93 10.35
CA GLU A 441 24.47 15.48 10.32
C GLU A 441 23.50 14.98 11.39
N ALA A 442 22.34 14.51 10.96
CA ALA A 442 21.50 13.67 11.79
C ALA A 442 22.30 12.43 12.21
N PRO A 443 22.22 12.00 13.48
CA PRO A 443 22.95 10.83 13.94
C PRO A 443 22.59 9.60 13.09
N PRO A 444 23.55 8.72 12.77
CA PRO A 444 23.27 7.54 11.97
C PRO A 444 22.21 6.69 12.66
N PRO A 445 21.18 6.20 11.95
CA PRO A 445 20.19 5.34 12.55
C PRO A 445 20.88 4.10 13.10
N GLU A 446 20.53 3.72 14.33
CA GLU A 446 20.99 2.48 14.95
C GLU A 446 20.81 1.34 13.95
N ARG A 447 21.93 0.72 13.57
CA ARG A 447 21.92 -0.46 12.70
C ARG A 447 21.17 -1.55 13.45
N ALA A 448 19.92 -1.81 13.04
CA ALA A 448 19.19 -2.99 13.45
C ALA A 448 20.09 -4.21 13.18
N LYS A 449 20.45 -4.94 14.24
CA LYS A 449 21.34 -6.12 14.18
C LYS A 449 20.61 -7.34 13.58
N GLY A 450 20.04 -7.19 12.39
CA GLY A 450 19.29 -8.23 11.70
C GLY A 450 19.41 -8.13 10.17
N PRO A 451 19.03 -9.20 9.43
CA PRO A 451 18.97 -9.18 7.97
C PRO A 451 18.07 -8.04 7.50
N VAL A 452 18.48 -7.33 6.44
CA VAL A 452 17.68 -6.25 5.84
C VAL A 452 16.44 -6.87 5.18
N THR A 453 15.26 -6.62 5.74
CA THR A 453 13.98 -7.15 5.24
C THR A 453 13.40 -6.28 4.12
N LEU A 454 12.56 -6.84 3.24
CA LEU A 454 11.87 -6.03 2.21
C LEU A 454 11.07 -4.88 2.83
N LEU A 455 10.42 -5.13 3.97
CA LEU A 455 9.70 -4.10 4.71
C LEU A 455 10.65 -2.97 5.14
N SER A 456 11.83 -3.30 5.68
CA SER A 456 12.80 -2.29 6.10
C SER A 456 13.34 -1.48 4.92
N MET A 457 13.57 -2.11 3.75
CA MET A 457 13.99 -1.41 2.53
C MET A 457 12.92 -0.44 2.04
N TRP A 458 11.67 -0.89 1.99
CA TRP A 458 10.53 -0.05 1.61
C TRP A 458 10.35 1.12 2.59
N THR A 459 10.29 0.84 3.89
CA THR A 459 10.13 1.87 4.93
C THR A 459 11.26 2.89 4.90
N SER A 460 12.51 2.45 4.75
CA SER A 460 13.67 3.34 4.64
C SER A 460 13.59 4.22 3.39
N ARG A 461 13.22 3.63 2.24
CA ARG A 461 13.07 4.37 0.98
C ARG A 461 11.95 5.43 1.06
N ILE A 462 10.80 5.06 1.62
CA ILE A 462 9.68 6.00 1.80
C ILE A 462 10.04 7.11 2.80
N THR A 463 10.69 6.77 3.91
CA THR A 463 11.14 7.77 4.92
C THR A 463 12.17 8.72 4.32
N ALA A 464 13.12 8.22 3.54
CA ALA A 464 14.10 9.04 2.80
C ALA A 464 13.45 9.91 1.72
N ALA A 465 12.41 9.43 1.03
CA ALA A 465 11.68 10.21 0.05
C ALA A 465 10.81 11.30 0.72
N ASN A 466 10.19 11.00 1.86
CA ASN A 466 9.34 11.91 2.61
C ASN A 466 10.15 13.01 3.30
N SER A 467 11.29 12.68 3.92
CA SER A 467 12.20 13.64 4.54
C SER A 467 12.77 14.66 3.55
N ARG A 468 12.87 14.30 2.26
CA ARG A 468 13.24 15.23 1.19
C ARG A 468 12.12 16.17 0.76
N LYS A 469 10.85 15.84 1.04
CA LYS A 469 9.67 16.59 0.59
C LYS A 469 9.02 17.43 1.69
N HIS A 470 9.17 17.03 2.96
CA HIS A 470 8.57 17.71 4.10
C HIS A 470 9.55 17.76 5.26
N GLN A 471 9.66 18.90 5.94
CA GLN A 471 10.23 18.94 7.28
C GLN A 471 9.41 18.01 8.18
N GLU A 472 10.11 17.20 8.97
CA GLU A 472 9.45 16.26 9.88
C GLU A 472 8.51 17.03 10.82
N PHE A 473 7.29 16.51 10.99
CA PHE A 473 6.32 17.13 11.88
C PHE A 473 6.92 17.19 13.28
N PHE A 474 7.12 18.40 13.82
CA PHE A 474 7.79 18.64 15.11
C PHE A 474 7.24 17.75 16.22
N GLY A 475 5.91 17.53 16.22
CA GLY A 475 5.29 16.66 17.20
C GLY A 475 5.69 15.19 17.10
N ARG A 476 5.97 14.67 15.90
CA ARG A 476 6.48 13.30 15.74
C ARG A 476 7.94 13.20 16.19
N ALA A 477 8.77 14.16 15.78
CA ALA A 477 10.18 14.22 16.16
C ALA A 477 10.38 14.38 17.68
N SER A 478 9.46 15.10 18.34
CA SER A 478 9.52 15.39 19.77
C SER A 478 8.56 14.53 20.60
N SER A 479 7.97 13.48 20.02
CA SER A 479 7.04 12.61 20.73
C SER A 479 7.76 11.71 21.72
N VAL A 480 7.17 11.52 22.91
CA VAL A 480 7.59 10.53 23.89
C VAL A 480 6.52 9.43 23.87
N ASN A 481 6.92 8.17 23.64
CA ASN A 481 5.99 7.03 23.48
C ASN A 481 4.91 7.24 22.41
N SER A 482 5.27 7.82 21.26
CA SER A 482 4.33 8.13 20.17
C SER A 482 3.20 9.10 20.55
N LYS A 483 3.36 9.84 21.65
CA LYS A 483 2.44 10.91 22.09
C LYS A 483 3.21 12.23 22.11
N PHE A 484 2.60 13.25 21.55
CA PHE A 484 3.12 14.61 21.59
C PHE A 484 2.07 15.51 22.20
N GLU A 485 2.48 16.25 23.22
CA GLU A 485 1.58 17.11 23.96
C GLU A 485 1.39 18.42 23.19
N LEU A 486 0.14 18.69 22.80
CA LEU A 486 -0.22 19.93 22.12
C LEU A 486 -0.36 21.06 23.14
N TYR A 487 -0.10 22.30 22.69
CA TYR A 487 -0.29 23.51 23.49
C TYR A 487 0.58 23.63 24.75
N GLN A 488 1.82 23.15 24.70
CA GLN A 488 2.79 23.32 25.80
C GLN A 488 2.91 24.79 26.27
N HIS A 489 2.89 25.73 25.32
CA HIS A 489 2.91 27.17 25.60
C HIS A 489 1.69 27.68 26.41
N LEU A 490 0.52 27.04 26.30
CA LEU A 490 -0.65 27.39 27.11
C LEU A 490 -0.55 26.87 28.55
N LYS A 491 0.23 25.80 28.78
CA LYS A 491 0.51 25.31 30.14
C LYS A 491 1.49 26.24 30.87
N ASP A 492 2.48 26.76 30.15
CA ASP A 492 3.44 27.71 30.71
C ASP A 492 2.78 29.04 31.12
N GLU A 493 1.74 29.49 30.39
CA GLU A 493 0.95 30.69 30.77
C GLU A 493 -0.07 30.44 31.89
N SER A 494 -0.46 29.19 32.16
CA SER A 494 -1.51 28.85 33.14
C SER A 494 -0.99 28.31 34.48
N GLY A 495 0.33 28.23 34.68
CA GLY A 495 0.95 28.11 36.01
C GLY A 495 0.41 26.99 36.91
N MET A 496 0.02 25.85 36.34
CA MET A 496 -0.42 24.67 37.11
C MET A 496 0.46 23.46 36.79
N ASP A 497 1.59 23.39 37.50
CA ASP A 497 2.30 22.13 37.73
C ASP A 497 1.47 21.26 38.68
N ILE A 498 0.73 20.29 38.13
CA ILE A 498 0.26 19.14 38.91
C ILE A 498 1.27 18.01 38.67
N HIS A 499 2.28 17.97 39.54
CA HIS A 499 3.14 16.81 39.72
C HIS A 499 2.29 15.65 40.29
N GLU A 500 1.74 14.78 39.44
CA GLU A 500 1.17 13.52 39.90
C GLU A 500 2.28 12.46 39.98
N ASN A 501 3.02 12.51 41.08
CA ASN A 501 3.90 11.43 41.50
C ASN A 501 3.05 10.36 42.18
N GLY A 502 3.04 9.16 41.61
CA GLY A 502 2.26 8.04 42.13
C GLY A 502 2.61 7.66 43.56
N LYS A 503 1.58 7.25 44.33
CA LYS A 503 1.68 6.21 45.35
C LYS A 503 0.29 5.71 45.75
N THR A 504 0.13 4.40 45.59
CA THR A 504 -0.89 3.54 46.19
C THR A 504 -1.01 3.76 47.70
N SER A 505 -2.23 4.02 48.20
CA SER A 505 -2.67 3.51 49.51
C SER A 505 -4.19 3.66 49.70
N ARG A 506 -4.78 2.50 50.02
CA ARG A 506 -6.11 2.18 50.59
C ARG A 506 -7.35 2.41 49.74
#